data_AF-A0A6A5CCS3-F1
#
_entry.id   AF-A0A6A5CCS3-F1
#
_cell.length_a   1.000
_cell.length_b   1.000
_cell.length_c   1.000
_cell.angle_alpha   90.00
_cell.angle_beta   90.00
_cell.angle_gamma   90.00
#
_symmetry.space_group_name_H-M   'P 1'
#
loop_
_entity.id
_entity.type
_entity.pdbx_description
1 polymer ?
#
loop_
_entity_poly.entity_id
_entity_poly.type
_entity_poly.pdbx_seq_one_letter_code
_entity_poly.pdbx_strand_id
1 'polypeptide(L)'
;MASLTHCTNKQVIYSLFKKYDRDSSNSMNMSELKNLFVNDLNINFTDDHLGAIQMYMDKDSDGKINFDEFFNYWCTIVAQDQDMTTNPENSERLYRLTYCANLFKNYDTSKNRVLSVQEFAPFYRQLYNNYSAQMVEVESAVKYIDSDRDGQLSFQELINWLKWL
;
A
#
# COMPACT_ATOMS: atom_id res chain seq x y z
N MET A 1 -6.66 26.31 13.41
CA MET A 1 -7.26 25.48 12.33
C MET A 1 -7.72 24.18 12.97
N ALA A 2 -8.96 23.75 12.74
CA ALA A 2 -9.41 22.45 13.20
C ALA A 2 -8.54 21.37 12.52
N SER A 3 -7.88 20.55 13.32
CA SER A 3 -7.02 19.49 12.78
C SER A 3 -7.90 18.46 12.08
N LEU A 4 -7.87 18.43 10.75
CA LEU A 4 -8.60 17.43 9.94
C LEU A 4 -8.03 16.01 10.15
N THR A 5 -6.91 15.89 10.87
CA THR A 5 -6.21 14.63 11.15
C THR A 5 -7.05 13.54 11.82
N HIS A 6 -8.19 13.89 12.43
CA HIS A 6 -9.10 12.92 13.05
C HIS A 6 -10.51 12.91 12.42
N CYS A 7 -10.73 13.66 11.33
CA CYS A 7 -12.02 13.71 10.68
C CYS A 7 -12.25 12.45 9.84
N THR A 8 -13.33 11.70 10.08
CA THR A 8 -13.73 10.54 9.26
C THR A 8 -15.09 10.76 8.58
N ASN A 9 -15.59 12.00 8.58
CA ASN A 9 -16.83 12.33 7.89
C ASN A 9 -16.62 12.24 6.37
N LYS A 10 -17.34 11.32 5.72
CA LYS A 10 -17.20 11.03 4.28
C LYS A 10 -17.33 12.28 3.39
N GLN A 11 -18.24 13.21 3.70
CA GLN A 11 -18.42 14.42 2.89
C GLN A 11 -17.24 15.38 3.02
N VAL A 12 -16.74 15.58 4.25
CA VAL A 12 -15.58 16.45 4.51
C VAL A 12 -14.34 15.90 3.81
N ILE A 13 -14.10 14.59 3.93
CA ILE A 13 -12.97 13.92 3.29
C ILE A 13 -13.11 13.90 1.76
N TYR A 14 -14.34 13.76 1.23
CA TYR A 14 -14.58 13.88 -0.20
C TYR A 14 -14.30 15.29 -0.73
N SER A 15 -14.73 16.33 -0.02
CA SER A 15 -14.39 17.72 -0.39
C SER A 15 -12.88 17.97 -0.37
N LEU A 16 -12.16 17.37 0.58
CA LEU A 16 -10.71 17.43 0.64
C LEU A 16 -10.06 16.70 -0.55
N PHE A 17 -10.52 15.49 -0.87
CA PHE A 17 -10.06 14.72 -2.03
C PHE A 17 -10.24 15.51 -3.33
N LYS A 18 -11.44 16.06 -3.57
CA LYS A 18 -11.74 16.87 -4.77
C LYS A 18 -10.96 18.17 -4.85
N LYS A 19 -10.44 18.71 -3.74
CA LYS A 19 -9.55 19.88 -3.73
C LYS A 19 -8.19 19.57 -4.37
N TYR A 20 -7.72 18.31 -4.28
CA TYR A 20 -6.42 17.89 -4.79
C TYR A 20 -6.47 17.15 -6.12
N ASP A 21 -7.58 16.51 -6.45
CA ASP A 21 -7.90 15.98 -7.79
C ASP A 21 -8.06 17.12 -8.80
N ARG A 22 -6.93 17.67 -9.27
CA ARG A 22 -6.90 18.91 -10.09
C ARG A 22 -7.34 18.65 -11.52
N ASP A 23 -7.07 17.46 -12.02
CA ASP A 23 -7.44 17.05 -13.37
C ASP A 23 -8.88 16.50 -13.45
N SER A 24 -9.58 16.43 -12.29
CA SER A 24 -10.94 15.88 -12.19
C SER A 24 -11.03 14.43 -12.71
N SER A 25 -9.95 13.67 -12.57
CA SER A 25 -9.90 12.25 -12.93
C SER A 25 -10.71 11.37 -11.97
N ASN A 26 -11.17 11.91 -10.84
CA ASN A 26 -11.78 11.17 -9.71
C ASN A 26 -10.81 10.18 -9.07
N SER A 27 -9.52 10.40 -9.28
CA SER A 27 -8.42 9.61 -8.76
C SER A 27 -7.29 10.56 -8.39
N MET A 28 -6.41 10.18 -7.48
CA MET A 28 -5.22 10.95 -7.16
C MET A 28 -3.96 10.22 -7.62
N ASN A 29 -3.07 10.97 -8.26
CA ASN A 29 -1.71 10.51 -8.46
C ASN A 29 -0.84 10.80 -7.22
N MET A 30 0.42 10.31 -7.26
CA MET A 30 1.37 10.46 -6.15
C MET A 30 1.60 11.93 -5.73
N SER A 31 1.66 12.85 -6.69
CA SER A 31 1.91 14.27 -6.41
C SER A 31 0.72 14.92 -5.69
N GLU A 32 -0.49 14.59 -6.13
CA GLU A 32 -1.73 15.09 -5.51
C GLU A 32 -1.90 14.53 -4.10
N LEU A 33 -1.67 13.23 -3.92
CA LEU A 33 -1.69 12.57 -2.62
C LEU A 33 -0.68 13.19 -1.64
N LYS A 34 0.56 13.43 -2.08
CA LYS A 34 1.61 14.10 -1.28
C LYS A 34 1.15 15.49 -0.83
N ASN A 35 0.62 16.27 -1.77
CA ASN A 35 0.15 17.62 -1.48
C ASN A 35 -1.01 17.63 -0.48
N LEU A 36 -1.92 16.64 -0.55
CA LEU A 36 -3.00 16.49 0.41
C LEU A 36 -2.47 16.24 1.83
N PHE A 37 -1.55 15.28 1.98
CA PHE A 37 -0.97 14.95 3.29
C PHE A 37 -0.21 16.13 3.89
N VAL A 38 0.62 16.81 3.10
CA VAL A 38 1.47 17.90 3.61
C VAL A 38 0.64 19.15 3.94
N ASN A 39 -0.26 19.56 3.05
CA ASN A 39 -0.85 20.90 3.14
C ASN A 39 -2.13 20.97 4.00
N ASP A 40 -2.96 19.93 4.02
CA ASP A 40 -4.22 19.94 4.80
C ASP A 40 -4.23 18.97 5.99
N LEU A 41 -3.46 17.87 5.91
CA LEU A 41 -3.33 16.93 7.03
C LEU A 41 -2.09 17.20 7.89
N ASN A 42 -1.15 18.02 7.41
CA ASN A 42 0.10 18.36 8.09
C ASN A 42 0.93 17.12 8.47
N ILE A 43 0.93 16.11 7.60
CA ILE A 43 1.71 14.88 7.72
C ILE A 43 2.78 14.89 6.63
N ASN A 44 4.04 14.74 7.03
CA ASN A 44 5.15 14.73 6.08
C ASN A 44 5.66 13.31 5.88
N PHE A 45 5.24 12.67 4.80
CA PHE A 45 5.75 11.37 4.37
C PHE A 45 6.91 11.55 3.38
N THR A 46 7.92 10.70 3.48
CA THR A 46 8.98 10.58 2.47
C THR A 46 8.41 9.98 1.18
N ASP A 47 9.14 10.08 0.07
CA ASP A 47 8.69 9.50 -1.20
C ASP A 47 8.59 7.96 -1.11
N ASP A 48 9.43 7.31 -0.30
CA ASP A 48 9.34 5.87 -0.03
C ASP A 48 8.09 5.51 0.78
N HIS A 49 7.77 6.29 1.82
CA HIS A 49 6.54 6.13 2.60
C HIS A 49 5.32 6.27 1.69
N LEU A 50 5.26 7.33 0.88
CA LEU A 50 4.16 7.56 -0.05
C LEU A 50 4.05 6.45 -1.11
N GLY A 51 5.18 5.96 -1.62
CA GLY A 51 5.22 4.82 -2.53
C GLY A 51 4.59 3.56 -1.93
N ALA A 52 4.92 3.26 -0.67
CA ALA A 52 4.39 2.11 0.02
C ALA A 52 2.91 2.26 0.37
N ILE A 53 2.51 3.46 0.82
CA ILE A 53 1.10 3.81 1.10
C ILE A 53 0.27 3.73 -0.18
N GLN A 54 0.77 4.24 -1.31
CA GLN A 54 0.09 4.14 -2.60
C GLN A 54 -0.12 2.68 -3.00
N MET A 55 0.92 1.85 -2.97
CA MET A 55 0.81 0.42 -3.32
C MET A 55 -0.18 -0.34 -2.42
N TYR A 56 -0.33 0.06 -1.17
CA TYR A 56 -1.30 -0.53 -0.26
C TYR A 56 -2.75 -0.07 -0.51
N MET A 57 -2.92 1.19 -0.90
CA MET A 57 -4.24 1.77 -1.17
C MET A 57 -4.79 1.35 -2.54
N ASP A 58 -3.93 1.25 -3.55
CA ASP A 58 -4.20 0.87 -4.94
C ASP A 58 -4.59 -0.62 -5.02
N LYS A 59 -5.85 -0.93 -4.70
CA LYS A 59 -6.36 -2.30 -4.59
C LYS A 59 -6.71 -2.88 -5.94
N ASP A 60 -7.12 -2.04 -6.89
CA ASP A 60 -7.40 -2.46 -8.26
C ASP A 60 -6.17 -2.44 -9.17
N SER A 61 -5.02 -2.00 -8.65
CA SER A 61 -3.72 -1.97 -9.34
C SER A 61 -3.72 -1.11 -10.61
N ASP A 62 -4.61 -0.11 -10.70
CA ASP A 62 -4.68 0.83 -11.83
C ASP A 62 -3.60 1.92 -11.79
N GLY A 63 -2.91 2.02 -10.64
CA GLY A 63 -1.82 2.95 -10.40
C GLY A 63 -2.20 4.35 -10.00
N LYS A 64 -3.47 4.56 -9.70
CA LYS A 64 -4.05 5.77 -9.15
C LYS A 64 -4.82 5.40 -7.89
N ILE A 65 -5.20 6.41 -7.12
CA ILE A 65 -5.95 6.21 -5.88
C ILE A 65 -7.33 6.80 -6.05
N ASN A 66 -8.34 5.96 -6.19
CA ASN A 66 -9.71 6.42 -6.22
C ASN A 66 -10.19 6.86 -4.82
N PHE A 67 -11.33 7.53 -4.75
CA PHE A 67 -11.82 8.07 -3.48
C PHE A 67 -12.11 7.00 -2.42
N ASP A 68 -12.69 5.86 -2.82
CA ASP A 68 -13.04 4.82 -1.86
C ASP A 68 -11.78 4.15 -1.29
N GLU A 69 -10.73 3.97 -2.10
CA GLU A 69 -9.41 3.50 -1.65
C GLU A 69 -8.80 4.45 -0.62
N PHE A 70 -8.73 5.75 -0.94
CA PHE A 70 -8.22 6.77 -0.04
C PHE A 70 -9.04 6.82 1.26
N PHE A 71 -10.37 6.85 1.17
CA PHE A 71 -11.26 6.98 2.32
C PHE A 71 -11.14 5.78 3.26
N ASN A 72 -11.12 4.56 2.70
CA ASN A 72 -10.96 3.35 3.50
C ASN A 72 -9.63 3.36 4.25
N TYR A 73 -8.53 3.69 3.55
CA TYR A 73 -7.21 3.78 4.18
C TYR A 73 -7.16 4.86 5.27
N TRP A 74 -7.70 6.05 4.98
CA TRP A 74 -7.78 7.15 5.94
C TRP A 74 -8.53 6.74 7.22
N CYS A 75 -9.68 6.09 7.08
CA CYS A 75 -10.43 5.57 8.21
C CYS A 75 -9.64 4.51 8.99
N THR A 76 -8.90 3.63 8.32
CA THR A 76 -8.05 2.62 8.96
C THR A 76 -6.97 3.28 9.82
N ILE A 77 -6.20 4.22 9.27
CA ILE A 77 -5.10 4.82 10.04
C ILE A 77 -5.61 5.68 11.20
N VAL A 78 -6.70 6.44 11.01
CA VAL A 78 -7.28 7.26 12.10
C VAL A 78 -7.83 6.39 13.24
N ALA A 79 -8.36 5.20 12.93
CA ALA A 79 -8.95 4.31 13.92
C ALA A 79 -7.95 3.36 14.60
N GLN A 80 -6.93 2.88 13.87
CA GLN A 80 -6.08 1.77 14.29
C GLN A 80 -4.62 2.17 14.51
N ASP A 81 -4.17 3.32 13.98
CA ASP A 81 -2.76 3.71 14.02
C ASP A 81 -2.59 5.24 14.04
N GLN A 82 -2.75 5.83 15.23
CA GLN A 82 -2.54 7.26 15.41
C GLN A 82 -1.09 7.68 15.16
N ASP A 83 -0.12 6.77 15.33
CA ASP A 83 1.30 7.06 15.10
C ASP A 83 1.56 7.36 13.62
N MET A 84 0.88 6.70 12.67
CA MET A 84 0.96 7.05 11.25
C MET A 84 0.57 8.51 10.95
N THR A 85 -0.28 9.12 11.78
CA THR A 85 -0.73 10.51 11.60
C THR A 85 0.00 11.53 12.46
N THR A 86 0.56 11.10 13.61
CA THR A 86 1.17 12.00 14.60
C THR A 86 2.67 11.88 14.70
N ASN A 87 3.22 10.69 14.43
CA ASN A 87 4.66 10.41 14.44
C ASN A 87 5.04 9.30 13.44
N PRO A 88 4.96 9.59 12.11
CA PRO A 88 5.17 8.59 11.06
C PRO A 88 6.49 7.82 11.18
N GLU A 89 7.58 8.50 11.59
CA GLU A 89 8.92 7.90 11.70
C GLU A 89 9.00 6.77 12.74
N ASN A 90 8.13 6.79 13.75
CA ASN A 90 8.06 5.74 14.78
C ASN A 90 6.90 4.75 14.56
N SER A 91 6.12 4.91 13.48
CA SER A 91 5.02 3.98 13.21
C SER A 91 5.56 2.64 12.74
N GLU A 92 5.36 1.60 13.56
CA GLU A 92 5.72 0.22 13.18
C GLU A 92 4.98 -0.24 11.92
N ARG A 93 3.71 0.18 11.76
CA ARG A 93 2.90 -0.14 10.58
C ARG A 93 3.51 0.46 9.34
N LEU A 94 3.89 1.74 9.38
CA LEU A 94 4.53 2.41 8.25
C LEU A 94 5.88 1.78 7.92
N TYR A 95 6.66 1.42 8.94
CA TYR A 95 7.93 0.70 8.76
C TYR A 95 7.71 -0.64 8.03
N ARG A 96 6.79 -1.49 8.52
CA ARG A 96 6.50 -2.80 7.91
C ARG A 96 5.95 -2.67 6.50
N LEU A 97 5.08 -1.69 6.28
CA LEU A 97 4.51 -1.40 4.98
C LEU A 97 5.60 -0.96 3.97
N THR A 98 6.46 -0.03 4.39
CA THR A 98 7.57 0.47 3.55
C THR A 98 8.58 -0.63 3.25
N TYR A 99 8.93 -1.43 4.25
CA TYR A 99 9.80 -2.59 4.07
C TYR A 99 9.21 -3.61 3.09
N CYS A 100 7.94 -3.98 3.25
CA CYS A 100 7.25 -4.91 2.36
C CYS A 100 7.18 -4.37 0.92
N ALA A 101 6.86 -3.08 0.75
CA ALA A 101 6.81 -2.44 -0.57
C ALA A 101 8.19 -2.45 -1.26
N ASN A 102 9.26 -2.17 -0.51
CA ASN A 102 10.62 -2.23 -1.05
C ASN A 102 11.03 -3.65 -1.42
N LEU A 103 10.68 -4.65 -0.59
CA LEU A 103 10.89 -6.06 -0.95
C LEU A 103 10.13 -6.43 -2.22
N PHE A 104 8.84 -6.08 -2.31
CA PHE A 104 8.02 -6.33 -3.48
C PHE A 104 8.66 -5.74 -4.74
N LYS A 105 9.03 -4.45 -4.71
CA LYS A 105 9.67 -3.75 -5.84
C LYS A 105 11.00 -4.38 -6.26
N ASN A 106 11.76 -4.97 -5.33
CA ASN A 106 13.02 -5.64 -5.67
C ASN A 106 12.80 -6.93 -6.46
N TYR A 107 11.64 -7.57 -6.28
CA TYR A 107 11.29 -8.84 -6.91
C TYR A 107 10.36 -8.70 -8.12
N ASP A 108 9.57 -7.64 -8.20
CA ASP A 108 8.78 -7.25 -9.38
C ASP A 108 9.71 -6.69 -10.47
N THR A 109 10.42 -7.59 -11.14
CA THR A 109 11.36 -7.26 -12.22
C THR A 109 10.66 -6.77 -13.48
N SER A 110 9.46 -7.30 -13.73
CA SER A 110 8.63 -6.92 -14.88
C SER A 110 8.01 -5.53 -14.71
N LYS A 111 7.92 -5.03 -13.47
CA LYS A 111 7.31 -3.75 -13.08
C LYS A 111 5.83 -3.67 -13.42
N ASN A 112 5.15 -4.83 -13.41
CA ASN A 112 3.72 -4.93 -13.67
C ASN A 112 2.88 -4.85 -12.39
N ARG A 113 3.51 -4.61 -11.22
CA ARG A 113 2.89 -4.44 -9.90
C ARG A 113 2.28 -5.71 -9.30
N VAL A 114 2.58 -6.86 -9.88
CA VAL A 114 2.21 -8.18 -9.38
C VAL A 114 3.46 -9.07 -9.41
N LEU A 115 3.54 -10.05 -8.52
CA LEU A 115 4.64 -11.02 -8.56
C LEU A 115 4.16 -12.27 -9.28
N SER A 116 4.78 -12.57 -10.41
CA SER A 116 4.67 -13.90 -11.01
C SER A 116 5.29 -14.96 -10.08
N VAL A 117 4.95 -16.24 -10.29
CA VAL A 117 5.57 -17.36 -9.54
C VAL A 117 7.10 -17.33 -9.65
N GLN A 118 7.63 -16.94 -10.81
CA GLN A 118 9.06 -16.84 -11.07
C GLN A 118 9.72 -15.72 -10.26
N GLU A 119 9.04 -14.58 -10.15
CA GLU A 119 9.50 -13.43 -9.35
C GLU A 119 9.35 -13.67 -7.84
N PHE A 120 8.30 -14.40 -7.43
CA PHE A 120 8.07 -14.76 -6.04
C PHE A 120 9.00 -15.87 -5.53
N ALA A 121 9.47 -16.77 -6.40
CA ALA A 121 10.35 -17.88 -6.00
C ALA A 121 11.61 -17.46 -5.22
N PRO A 122 12.46 -16.51 -5.71
CA PRO A 122 13.62 -16.07 -4.95
C PRO A 122 13.22 -15.35 -3.65
N PHE A 123 12.11 -14.62 -3.64
CA PHE A 123 11.56 -14.00 -2.44
C PHE A 123 11.19 -15.04 -1.38
N TYR A 124 10.41 -16.07 -1.74
CA TYR A 124 10.00 -17.15 -0.85
C TYR A 124 11.20 -17.86 -0.22
N ARG A 125 12.22 -18.17 -1.04
CA ARG A 125 13.47 -18.80 -0.59
C ARG A 125 14.23 -17.94 0.41
N GLN A 126 14.33 -16.64 0.14
CA GLN A 126 14.97 -15.70 1.07
C GLN A 126 14.19 -15.59 2.38
N LEU A 127 12.85 -15.47 2.32
CA LEU A 127 11.99 -15.29 3.49
C LEU A 127 12.09 -16.47 4.47
N TYR A 128 12.11 -17.70 3.95
CA TYR A 128 12.19 -18.91 4.77
C TYR A 128 13.62 -19.45 4.97
N ASN A 129 14.64 -18.74 4.50
CA ASN A 129 16.03 -19.20 4.48
C ASN A 129 16.18 -20.62 3.88
N ASN A 130 15.36 -20.95 2.87
CA ASN A 130 15.31 -22.25 2.21
C ASN A 130 15.62 -22.10 0.73
N TYR A 131 16.89 -21.91 0.41
CA TYR A 131 17.36 -21.73 -0.97
C TYR A 131 17.22 -22.99 -1.85
N SER A 132 16.98 -24.15 -1.25
CA SER A 132 16.72 -25.41 -1.96
C SER A 132 15.26 -25.63 -2.36
N ALA A 133 14.33 -24.74 -1.95
CA ALA A 133 12.91 -24.93 -2.23
C ALA A 133 12.64 -25.08 -3.73
N GLN A 134 11.95 -26.16 -4.10
CA GLN A 134 11.61 -26.46 -5.48
C GLN A 134 10.44 -25.60 -5.95
N MET A 135 10.31 -25.44 -7.28
CA MET A 135 9.20 -24.65 -7.85
C MET A 135 7.83 -25.18 -7.43
N VAL A 136 7.67 -26.50 -7.24
CA VAL A 136 6.40 -27.08 -6.77
C VAL A 136 5.99 -26.59 -5.38
N GLU A 137 6.95 -26.33 -4.48
CA GLU A 137 6.68 -25.76 -3.16
C GLU A 137 6.27 -24.29 -3.27
N VAL A 138 6.96 -23.54 -4.13
CA VAL A 138 6.64 -22.13 -4.40
C VAL A 138 5.26 -21.99 -5.04
N GLU A 139 4.93 -22.81 -6.05
CA GLU A 139 3.61 -22.82 -6.69
C GLU A 139 2.50 -23.17 -5.70
N SER A 140 2.76 -24.10 -4.78
CA SER A 140 1.82 -24.44 -3.71
C SER A 140 1.60 -23.27 -2.75
N ALA A 141 2.67 -22.52 -2.43
CA ALA A 141 2.58 -21.30 -1.63
C ALA A 141 1.81 -20.19 -2.37
N VAL A 142 2.15 -19.92 -3.64
CA VAL A 142 1.44 -18.92 -4.46
C VAL A 142 -0.04 -19.24 -4.50
N LYS A 143 -0.42 -20.48 -4.81
CA LYS A 143 -1.83 -20.90 -4.85
C LYS A 143 -2.57 -20.75 -3.52
N TYR A 144 -1.86 -20.79 -2.40
CA TYR A 144 -2.44 -20.56 -1.07
C TYR A 144 -2.65 -19.06 -0.79
N ILE A 145 -1.80 -18.20 -1.35
CA ILE A 145 -1.79 -16.75 -1.14
C ILE A 145 -2.75 -16.05 -2.11
N ASP A 146 -2.72 -16.49 -3.38
CA ASP A 146 -3.54 -16.05 -4.51
C ASP A 146 -5.03 -16.31 -4.21
N SER A 147 -5.68 -15.26 -3.72
CA SER A 147 -7.04 -15.29 -3.19
C SER A 147 -8.06 -15.10 -4.29
N ASP A 148 -7.73 -14.29 -5.31
CA ASP A 148 -8.61 -14.03 -6.46
C ASP A 148 -8.42 -15.03 -7.62
N ARG A 149 -7.35 -15.84 -7.57
CA ARG A 149 -7.00 -16.91 -8.50
C ARG A 149 -6.59 -16.41 -9.88
N ASP A 150 -5.97 -15.25 -9.96
CA ASP A 150 -5.42 -14.71 -11.20
C ASP A 150 -4.07 -15.33 -11.60
N GLY A 151 -3.45 -16.13 -10.70
CA GLY A 151 -2.18 -16.80 -10.91
C GLY A 151 -0.94 -15.92 -10.65
N GLN A 152 -1.14 -14.72 -10.14
CA GLN A 152 -0.14 -13.74 -9.76
C GLN A 152 -0.35 -13.35 -8.29
N LEU A 153 0.63 -12.67 -7.70
CA LEU A 153 0.50 -12.17 -6.34
C LEU A 153 0.51 -10.66 -6.34
N SER A 154 -0.64 -10.06 -6.05
CA SER A 154 -0.74 -8.63 -5.77
C SER A 154 -0.03 -8.26 -4.47
N PHE A 155 0.29 -6.97 -4.31
CA PHE A 155 0.83 -6.45 -3.06
C PHE A 155 -0.13 -6.71 -1.88
N GLN A 156 -1.44 -6.64 -2.12
CA GLN A 156 -2.48 -6.85 -1.11
C GLN A 156 -2.53 -8.31 -0.61
N GLU A 157 -2.34 -9.28 -1.49
CA GLU A 157 -2.30 -10.70 -1.09
C GLU A 157 -1.02 -11.04 -0.34
N LEU A 158 0.11 -10.51 -0.79
CA LEU A 158 1.39 -10.70 -0.12
C LEU A 158 1.33 -10.19 1.33
N ILE A 159 0.84 -8.95 1.53
CA ILE A 159 0.81 -8.35 2.86
C ILE A 159 -0.20 -9.03 3.80
N ASN A 160 -1.33 -9.49 3.25
CA ASN A 160 -2.34 -10.25 3.99
C ASN A 160 -1.77 -11.61 4.44
N TRP A 161 -1.02 -12.30 3.57
CA TRP A 161 -0.40 -13.57 3.90
C TRP A 161 0.68 -13.44 4.98
N LEU A 162 1.49 -12.38 4.91
CA LEU A 162 2.50 -12.08 5.91
C LEU A 162 1.88 -11.73 7.28
N LYS A 163 0.63 -11.27 7.31
CA LYS A 163 -0.09 -10.81 8.51
C LYS A 163 0.67 -9.72 9.26
N TRP A 164 1.31 -8.82 8.52
CA TRP A 164 2.16 -7.77 9.10
C TRP A 164 1.39 -6.49 9.48
N LEU A 165 0.18 -6.32 8.97
CA LEU A 165 -0.71 -5.17 9.15
C LEU A 165 -2.08 -5.57 9.69
#